data_AF-A0A183D8I1-F1
#
_entry.id   AF-A0A183D8I1-F1
#
_cell.length_a   1.000
_cell.length_b   1.000
_cell.length_c   1.000
_cell.angle_alpha   90.00
_cell.angle_beta   90.00
_cell.angle_gamma   90.00
#
_symmetry.space_group_name_H-M   'P 1'
#
loop_
_entity.id
_entity.type
_entity.pdbx_description
1 polymer ?
#
loop_
_entity_poly.entity_id
_entity_poly.type
_entity_poly.pdbx_seq_one_letter_code
_entity_poly.pdbx_strand_id
1 'polypeptide(L)'
;LLEELPTVPAAARLSLESIRSDVRSLSEKLKAVGEKITGKTDRFFDEISCHFANSEEHVENMEERLEQMDSLISFLAAYFCEEKNQFKIEECFKILFTFTCRLRSALNISKFVLQDNEARLRRQQRREECLNAKSALAHSSSELDLTKRSGANNTKTLFELLEKSE
;
A
#
# COMPACT_ATOMS: atom_id res chain seq x y z
N LEU A 1 5.05 -7.19 -3.29
CA LEU A 1 5.99 -6.68 -2.27
C LEU A 1 5.32 -6.37 -0.93
N LEU A 2 4.26 -5.54 -0.88
CA LEU A 2 3.55 -5.28 0.39
C LEU A 2 2.92 -6.55 1.00
N GLU A 3 2.35 -7.42 0.15
CA GLU A 3 1.76 -8.70 0.56
C GLU A 3 2.81 -9.79 0.86
N GLU A 4 4.06 -9.61 0.41
CA GLU A 4 5.14 -10.60 0.56
C GLU A 4 5.81 -10.53 1.94
N LEU A 5 5.55 -9.45 2.70
CA LEU A 5 6.19 -9.17 3.99
C LEU A 5 5.15 -8.99 5.13
N PRO A 6 4.21 -9.93 5.32
CA PRO A 6 3.10 -9.76 6.27
C PRO A 6 3.54 -9.78 7.74
N THR A 7 4.66 -10.46 8.04
CA THR A 7 5.18 -10.62 9.41
C THR A 7 6.12 -9.51 9.86
N VAL A 8 6.68 -8.73 8.91
CA VAL A 8 7.63 -7.64 9.19
C VAL A 8 7.09 -6.60 10.18
N PRO A 9 5.81 -6.13 10.09
CA PRO A 9 5.26 -5.21 11.08
C PRO A 9 5.30 -5.75 12.51
N ALA A 10 5.03 -7.05 12.69
CA ALA A 10 5.08 -7.69 13.99
C ALA A 10 6.52 -7.86 14.47
N ALA A 11 7.39 -8.38 13.60
CA ALA A 11 8.79 -8.61 13.91
C ALA A 11 9.53 -7.31 14.30
N ALA A 12 9.21 -6.17 13.66
CA ALA A 12 9.82 -4.88 13.97
C ALA A 12 9.55 -4.35 15.40
N ARG A 13 8.60 -4.96 16.13
CA ARG A 13 8.24 -4.61 17.51
C ARG A 13 8.80 -5.59 18.55
N LEU A 14 9.37 -6.70 18.11
CA LEU A 14 9.93 -7.71 19.00
C LEU A 14 11.39 -7.37 19.29
N SER A 15 11.85 -7.72 20.49
CA SER A 15 13.28 -7.73 20.80
C SER A 15 13.77 -9.16 20.87
N LEU A 16 14.75 -9.48 20.03
CA LEU A 16 15.35 -10.80 20.04
C LEU A 16 16.11 -11.03 21.34
N GLU A 17 16.79 -10.01 21.85
CA GLU A 17 17.52 -10.13 23.11
C GLU A 17 16.58 -10.40 24.30
N SER A 18 15.41 -9.76 24.33
CA SER A 18 14.38 -10.06 25.33
C SER A 18 13.93 -11.52 25.26
N ILE A 19 13.64 -12.02 24.05
CA ILE A 19 13.21 -13.42 23.85
C ILE A 19 14.30 -14.40 24.33
N ARG A 20 15.57 -14.13 24.01
CA ARG A 20 16.68 -14.97 24.49
C ARG A 20 16.79 -14.96 26.01
N SER A 21 16.65 -13.79 26.63
CA SER A 21 16.65 -13.65 28.09
C SER A 21 15.51 -14.42 28.73
N ASP A 22 14.31 -14.36 28.16
CA ASP A 22 13.13 -15.06 28.67
C ASP A 22 13.28 -16.59 28.57
N VAL A 23 13.77 -17.10 27.43
CA VAL A 23 14.05 -18.53 27.25
C VAL A 23 15.11 -19.01 28.23
N ARG A 24 16.20 -18.26 28.41
CA ARG A 24 17.25 -18.59 29.38
C ARG A 24 16.70 -18.63 30.81
N SER A 25 15.92 -17.63 31.21
CA SER A 25 15.30 -17.59 32.54
C SER A 25 14.34 -18.75 32.76
N LEU A 26 13.58 -19.13 31.72
CA LEU A 26 12.69 -20.29 31.78
C LEU A 26 13.48 -21.58 31.94
N SER A 27 14.54 -21.78 31.16
CA SER A 27 15.48 -22.92 31.24
C SER A 27 16.08 -23.06 32.65
N GLU A 28 16.56 -21.98 33.24
CA GLU A 28 17.12 -21.97 34.61
C GLU A 28 16.07 -22.32 35.67
N LYS A 29 14.88 -21.72 35.60
CA LYS A 29 13.79 -22.00 36.55
C LYS A 29 13.32 -23.44 36.43
N LEU A 30 13.27 -23.96 35.21
CA LEU A 30 12.90 -25.33 34.95
C LEU A 30 13.94 -26.28 35.56
N LYS A 31 15.24 -26.11 35.27
CA LYS A 31 16.29 -26.93 35.92
C LYS A 31 16.19 -26.90 37.45
N ALA A 32 16.01 -25.73 38.05
CA ALA A 32 15.90 -25.57 39.50
C ALA A 32 14.65 -26.24 40.11
N VAL A 33 13.56 -26.38 39.37
CA VAL A 33 12.35 -27.10 39.81
C VAL A 33 12.50 -28.60 39.56
N GLY A 34 13.09 -28.99 38.43
CA GLY A 34 13.39 -30.38 38.09
C GLY A 34 14.23 -31.05 39.17
N GLU A 35 15.32 -30.42 39.59
CA GLU A 35 16.19 -30.88 40.69
C GLU A 35 15.44 -31.11 42.01
N LYS A 36 14.38 -30.34 42.28
CA LYS A 36 13.56 -30.48 43.50
C LYS A 36 12.54 -31.61 43.41
N ILE A 37 12.24 -32.08 42.21
CA ILE A 37 11.28 -33.15 41.93
C ILE A 37 12.03 -34.48 41.75
N THR A 38 13.26 -34.45 41.22
CA THR A 38 14.11 -35.62 41.05
C THR A 38 14.27 -36.40 42.37
N GLY A 39 13.98 -37.70 42.33
CA GLY A 39 14.11 -38.59 43.49
C GLY A 39 12.91 -38.63 44.43
N LYS A 40 11.83 -37.90 44.15
CA LYS A 40 10.56 -38.06 44.88
C LYS A 40 9.69 -39.12 44.19
N THR A 41 9.31 -40.15 44.95
CA THR A 41 8.55 -41.32 44.46
C THR A 41 7.09 -41.34 44.89
N ASP A 42 6.56 -40.23 45.41
CA ASP A 42 5.13 -40.10 45.69
C ASP A 42 4.36 -40.05 44.35
N ARG A 43 3.22 -40.76 44.28
CA ARG A 43 2.34 -40.82 43.11
C ARG A 43 1.86 -39.44 42.65
N PHE A 44 1.86 -38.45 43.56
CA PHE A 44 1.64 -37.04 43.24
C PHE A 44 2.68 -36.47 42.26
N PHE A 45 3.94 -36.92 42.32
CA PHE A 45 5.02 -36.42 41.47
C PHE A 45 5.09 -37.10 40.10
N ASP A 46 4.38 -38.20 39.86
CA ASP A 46 4.44 -38.91 38.58
C ASP A 46 3.91 -38.04 37.41
N GLU A 47 2.71 -37.46 37.59
CA GLU A 47 2.09 -36.58 36.59
C GLU A 47 2.89 -35.29 36.42
N ILE A 48 3.41 -34.75 37.53
CA ILE A 48 4.24 -33.55 37.53
C ILE A 48 5.55 -33.79 36.78
N SER A 49 6.19 -34.95 36.98
CA SER A 49 7.45 -35.31 36.32
C SER A 49 7.28 -35.45 34.82
N CYS A 50 6.17 -36.03 34.36
CA CYS A 50 5.83 -36.11 32.94
C CYS A 50 5.64 -34.70 32.32
N HIS A 51 4.87 -33.83 33.00
CA HIS A 51 4.70 -32.44 32.55
C HIS A 51 6.03 -31.68 32.53
N PHE A 52 6.91 -31.98 33.48
CA PHE A 52 8.24 -31.39 33.57
C PHE A 52 9.12 -31.75 32.39
N ALA A 53 9.22 -33.05 32.08
CA ALA A 53 9.98 -33.55 30.96
C ALA A 53 9.51 -32.94 29.63
N ASN A 54 8.18 -32.85 29.42
CA ASN A 54 7.63 -32.20 28.23
C ASN A 54 7.98 -30.70 28.16
N SER A 55 8.00 -30.03 29.32
CA SER A 55 8.39 -28.61 29.38
C SER A 55 9.88 -28.43 29.06
N GLU A 56 10.74 -29.36 29.50
CA GLU A 56 12.18 -29.32 29.21
C GLU A 56 12.44 -29.48 27.71
N GLU A 57 11.76 -30.45 27.08
CA GLU A 57 11.81 -30.64 25.62
C GLU A 57 11.35 -29.38 24.86
N HIS A 58 10.30 -28.71 25.32
CA HIS A 58 9.83 -27.47 24.69
C HIS A 58 10.84 -26.33 24.80
N VAL A 59 11.51 -26.19 25.93
CA VAL A 59 12.56 -25.17 26.12
C VAL A 59 13.78 -25.48 25.26
N GLU A 60 14.22 -26.73 25.20
CA GLU A 60 15.31 -27.16 24.31
C GLU A 60 14.99 -26.85 22.84
N ASN A 61 13.76 -27.14 22.39
CA ASN A 61 13.29 -26.79 21.06
C ASN A 61 13.30 -25.26 20.81
N MET A 62 12.96 -24.45 21.82
CA MET A 62 13.06 -23.00 21.70
C MET A 62 14.51 -22.53 21.57
N GLU A 63 15.45 -23.12 22.32
CA GLU A 63 16.88 -22.84 22.23
C GLU A 63 17.41 -23.18 20.82
N GLU A 64 17.07 -24.34 20.26
CA GLU A 64 17.43 -24.73 18.88
C GLU A 64 16.90 -23.74 17.84
N ARG A 65 15.65 -23.27 17.97
CA ARG A 65 15.08 -22.27 17.05
C ARG A 65 15.79 -20.93 17.13
N LEU A 66 16.25 -20.53 18.32
CA LEU A 66 17.04 -19.31 18.49
C LEU A 66 18.38 -19.44 17.77
N GLU A 67 19.04 -20.60 17.81
CA GLU A 67 20.27 -20.86 17.06
C GLU A 67 20.03 -20.85 15.55
N GLN A 68 18.94 -21.47 15.08
CA GLN A 68 18.54 -21.40 13.67
C GLN A 68 18.33 -19.96 13.23
N MET A 69 17.76 -19.11 14.09
CA MET A 69 17.56 -17.71 13.78
C MET A 69 18.89 -16.96 13.64
N ASP A 70 19.93 -17.29 14.41
CA ASP A 70 21.27 -16.71 14.25
C ASP A 70 21.89 -17.04 12.89
N SER A 71 21.61 -18.24 12.36
CA SER A 71 22.02 -18.63 11.01
C SER A 71 21.32 -17.78 9.94
N LEU A 72 20.01 -17.54 10.09
CA LEU A 72 19.22 -16.72 9.18
C LEU A 72 19.63 -15.25 9.25
N ILE A 73 19.94 -14.73 10.43
CA ILE A 73 20.46 -13.37 10.62
C ILE A 73 21.81 -13.24 9.93
N SER A 74 22.69 -14.23 10.06
CA SER A 74 23.99 -14.24 9.39
C SER A 74 23.84 -14.25 7.86
N PHE A 75 22.90 -15.06 7.34
CA PHE A 75 22.56 -15.07 5.92
C PHE A 75 22.03 -13.71 5.46
N LEU A 76 21.14 -13.09 6.24
CA LEU A 76 20.54 -11.80 5.89
C LEU A 76 21.57 -10.67 5.90
N ALA A 77 22.49 -10.67 6.87
CA ALA A 77 23.61 -9.74 6.90
C ALA A 77 24.46 -9.84 5.62
N ALA A 78 24.81 -11.07 5.22
CA ALA A 78 25.55 -11.31 3.98
C ALA A 78 24.77 -10.88 2.74
N TYR A 79 23.45 -11.16 2.70
CA TYR A 79 22.57 -10.78 1.60
C TYR A 79 22.50 -9.27 1.39
N PHE A 80 22.46 -8.49 2.48
CA PHE A 80 22.49 -7.03 2.44
C PHE A 80 23.89 -6.43 2.42
N CYS A 81 24.94 -7.26 2.30
CA CYS A 81 26.34 -6.84 2.31
C CYS A 81 26.73 -6.06 3.59
N GLU A 82 26.12 -6.37 4.73
CA GLU A 82 26.46 -5.83 6.04
C GLU A 82 27.43 -6.74 6.80
N GLU A 83 28.25 -6.15 7.67
CA GLU A 83 29.11 -6.91 8.57
C GLU A 83 28.26 -7.59 9.65
N LYS A 84 28.47 -8.90 9.87
CA LYS A 84 27.72 -9.71 10.84
C LYS A 84 27.63 -9.08 12.24
N ASN A 85 28.70 -8.44 12.71
CA ASN A 85 28.76 -7.85 14.05
C ASN A 85 28.03 -6.50 14.16
N GLN A 86 27.80 -5.83 13.03
CA GLN A 86 27.09 -4.55 12.95
C GLN A 86 25.61 -4.73 12.59
N PHE A 87 25.27 -5.83 11.91
CA PHE A 87 23.91 -6.11 11.46
C PHE A 87 22.97 -6.35 12.65
N LYS A 88 21.98 -5.47 12.80
CA LYS A 88 20.93 -5.60 13.82
C LYS A 88 19.61 -5.98 13.16
N ILE A 89 19.15 -7.20 13.41
CA ILE A 89 17.93 -7.74 12.82
C ILE A 89 16.68 -6.87 13.14
N GLU A 90 16.62 -6.31 14.34
CA GLU A 90 15.54 -5.44 14.79
C GLU A 90 15.49 -4.15 13.95
N GLU A 91 16.65 -3.54 13.68
CA GLU A 91 16.76 -2.37 12.82
C GLU A 91 16.43 -2.71 11.37
N CYS A 92 16.88 -3.86 10.87
CA CYS A 92 16.50 -4.36 9.55
C CYS A 92 14.97 -4.45 9.40
N PHE A 93 14.26 -5.05 10.37
CA PHE A 93 12.80 -5.11 10.33
C PHE A 93 12.13 -3.74 10.45
N LYS A 94 12.66 -2.81 11.26
CA LYS A 94 12.15 -1.42 11.33
C LYS A 94 12.31 -0.68 10.00
N ILE A 95 13.45 -0.85 9.32
CA ILE A 95 13.71 -0.27 8.01
C ILE A 95 12.71 -0.83 6.99
N LEU A 96 12.56 -2.15 6.91
CA LEU A 96 11.61 -2.81 6.01
C LEU A 96 10.16 -2.40 6.31
N PHE A 97 9.78 -2.30 7.58
CA PHE A 97 8.45 -1.84 7.99
C PHE A 97 8.22 -0.38 7.56
N THR A 98 9.18 0.50 7.81
CA THR A 98 9.08 1.90 7.40
C THR A 98 8.98 2.04 5.89
N PHE A 99 9.79 1.27 5.16
CA PHE A 99 9.77 1.22 3.70
C PHE A 99 8.39 0.77 3.18
N THR A 100 7.84 -0.33 3.70
CA THR A 100 6.51 -0.82 3.27
C THR A 100 5.40 0.18 3.58
N CYS A 101 5.45 0.88 4.72
CA CYS A 101 4.53 1.97 5.04
C CYS A 101 4.64 3.13 4.04
N ARG A 102 5.86 3.59 3.75
CA ARG A 102 6.09 4.69 2.79
C ARG A 102 5.68 4.32 1.38
N LEU A 103 5.99 3.11 0.93
CA LEU A 103 5.61 2.61 -0.38
C LEU A 103 4.09 2.59 -0.54
N ARG A 104 3.36 2.11 0.48
CA ARG A 104 1.89 2.10 0.47
C ARG A 104 1.31 3.51 0.37
N SER A 105 1.84 4.44 1.16
CA SER A 105 1.43 5.84 1.11
C SER A 105 1.69 6.46 -0.26
N ALA A 106 2.87 6.21 -0.85
CA ALA A 106 3.21 6.71 -2.18
C ALA A 106 2.26 6.15 -3.26
N LEU A 107 1.94 4.85 -3.22
CA LEU A 107 0.98 4.24 -4.13
C LEU A 107 -0.43 4.83 -3.99
N ASN A 108 -0.88 5.09 -2.77
CA ASN A 108 -2.17 5.71 -2.51
C ASN A 108 -2.23 7.16 -3.02
N ILE A 109 -1.17 7.94 -2.77
CA ILE A 109 -1.06 9.32 -3.28
C ILE A 109 -1.05 9.30 -4.81
N SER A 110 -0.25 8.42 -5.42
CA SER A 110 -0.21 8.28 -6.88
C SER A 110 -1.59 7.95 -7.46
N LYS A 111 -2.32 7.03 -6.84
CA LYS A 111 -3.69 6.69 -7.25
C LYS A 111 -4.63 7.89 -7.16
N PHE A 112 -4.57 8.64 -6.05
CA PHE A 112 -5.38 9.84 -5.85
C PHE A 112 -5.07 10.93 -6.90
N VAL A 113 -3.78 11.18 -7.16
CA VAL A 113 -3.33 12.16 -8.17
C VAL A 113 -3.81 11.78 -9.57
N LEU A 114 -3.74 10.50 -9.94
CA LEU A 114 -4.27 10.01 -11.22
C LEU A 114 -5.78 10.27 -11.33
N GLN A 115 -6.54 9.92 -10.30
CA GLN A 115 -7.99 10.13 -10.28
C GLN A 115 -8.39 11.61 -10.35
N ASP A 116 -7.68 12.49 -9.64
CA ASP A 116 -7.93 13.93 -9.71
C ASP A 116 -7.60 14.50 -11.09
N ASN A 117 -6.46 14.13 -11.67
CA ASN A 117 -6.08 14.57 -13.02
C ASN A 117 -7.11 14.15 -14.07
N GLU A 118 -7.58 12.90 -14.02
CA GLU A 118 -8.66 12.45 -14.91
C GLU A 118 -9.95 13.26 -14.72
N ALA A 119 -10.33 13.55 -13.47
CA ALA A 119 -11.50 14.36 -13.18
C ALA A 119 -11.35 15.80 -13.69
N ARG A 120 -10.15 16.38 -13.59
CA ARG A 120 -9.82 17.71 -14.13
C ARG A 120 -9.89 17.73 -15.65
N LEU A 121 -9.34 16.72 -16.32
CA LEU A 121 -9.40 16.60 -17.79
C LEU A 121 -10.85 16.49 -18.28
N ARG A 122 -11.67 15.64 -17.65
CA ARG A 122 -13.11 15.52 -17.95
C ARG A 122 -13.86 16.85 -17.77
N ARG A 123 -13.50 17.66 -16.77
CA ARG A 123 -14.09 18.99 -16.56
C ARG A 123 -13.64 20.00 -17.62
N GLN A 124 -12.40 19.92 -18.10
CA GLN A 124 -11.89 20.76 -19.19
C GLN A 124 -12.63 20.46 -20.50
N GLN A 125 -12.73 19.18 -20.88
CA GLN A 125 -13.45 18.75 -22.09
C GLN A 125 -14.90 19.27 -22.13
N ARG A 126 -15.66 19.11 -21.04
CA ARG A 126 -17.04 19.64 -20.95
C ARG A 126 -17.12 21.17 -21.08
N ARG A 127 -16.12 21.90 -20.59
CA ARG A 127 -16.08 23.36 -20.71
C ARG A 127 -15.78 23.76 -22.15
N GLU A 128 -14.83 23.11 -22.80
CA GLU A 128 -14.50 23.33 -24.21
C GLU A 128 -15.69 23.02 -25.12
N GLU A 129 -16.36 21.89 -24.92
CA GLU A 129 -17.59 21.53 -25.64
C GLU A 129 -18.69 22.60 -25.46
N CYS A 130 -18.90 23.09 -24.23
CA CYS A 130 -19.88 24.14 -23.98
C CYS A 130 -19.52 25.47 -24.65
N LEU A 131 -18.24 25.86 -24.65
CA LEU A 131 -17.75 27.06 -25.34
C LEU A 131 -17.88 26.93 -26.86
N ASN A 132 -17.57 25.76 -27.41
CA ASN A 132 -17.73 25.46 -28.83
C ASN A 132 -19.20 25.48 -29.26
N ALA A 133 -20.10 24.91 -28.45
CA ALA A 133 -21.55 24.98 -28.71
C ALA A 133 -22.08 26.42 -28.65
N LYS A 134 -21.63 27.24 -27.69
CA LYS A 134 -22.02 28.65 -27.58
C LYS A 134 -21.52 29.51 -28.73
N SER A 135 -20.28 29.30 -29.18
CA SER A 135 -19.73 30.02 -30.34
C SER A 135 -20.42 29.61 -31.64
N ALA A 136 -20.74 28.33 -31.84
CA ALA A 136 -21.52 27.85 -32.98
C ALA A 136 -22.92 28.49 -33.03
N LEU A 137 -23.61 28.61 -31.88
CA LEU A 137 -24.90 29.29 -31.77
C LEU A 137 -24.80 30.80 -32.05
N ALA A 138 -23.72 31.46 -31.61
CA ALA A 138 -23.50 32.89 -31.89
C ALA A 138 -23.21 33.17 -33.37
N HIS A 139 -22.47 32.28 -34.06
CA HIS A 139 -22.26 32.38 -35.51
C HIS A 139 -23.56 32.15 -36.28
N SER A 140 -24.41 31.20 -35.86
CA SER A 140 -25.72 30.95 -36.46
C SER A 140 -26.69 32.14 -36.30
N SER A 141 -26.72 32.80 -35.14
CA SER A 141 -27.51 34.02 -34.93
C SER A 141 -27.04 35.21 -35.77
N SER A 142 -25.74 35.31 -36.07
CA SER A 142 -25.22 36.39 -36.92
C SER A 142 -25.59 36.22 -38.41
N GLU A 143 -25.84 35.00 -38.88
CA GLU A 143 -26.35 34.74 -40.25
C GLU A 143 -27.86 34.97 -40.38
N LEU A 144 -28.62 34.77 -39.30
CA LEU A 144 -30.07 35.01 -39.25
C LEU A 144 -30.45 36.50 -39.27
N ASP A 145 -29.54 37.40 -38.88
CA ASP A 145 -29.79 38.86 -38.90
C ASP A 145 -29.43 39.50 -40.27
N LEU A 146 -28.51 38.88 -41.03
CA LEU A 146 -28.18 39.32 -42.40
C LEU A 146 -29.24 38.91 -43.43
N THR A 147 -29.96 37.82 -43.19
CA THR A 147 -31.02 37.32 -44.10
C THR A 147 -32.37 38.01 -43.89
N LYS A 148 -32.64 38.63 -42.72
CA LYS A 148 -33.85 39.44 -42.50
C LYS A 148 -33.78 40.86 -43.06
N ARG A 149 -32.59 41.39 -43.34
CA ARG A 149 -32.41 42.76 -43.90
C ARG A 149 -32.42 42.82 -45.43
N SER A 150 -32.46 41.68 -46.13
CA SER A 150 -32.50 41.59 -47.59
C SER A 150 -33.90 41.23 -48.15
N GLY A 151 -34.96 41.62 -47.44
CA GLY A 151 -36.36 41.35 -47.81
C GLY A 151 -37.12 42.55 -48.36
N ALA A 152 -36.45 43.62 -48.77
CA ALA A 152 -37.07 44.74 -49.46
C ALA A 152 -36.04 45.32 -50.41
N ASN A 153 -36.10 44.97 -51.71
CA ASN A 153 -35.77 45.83 -52.84
C ASN A 153 -35.98 45.07 -54.17
N ASN A 154 -37.05 45.45 -54.86
CA ASN A 154 -37.20 45.56 -56.31
C ASN A 154 -36.95 44.33 -57.21
N THR A 155 -38.04 43.67 -57.59
CA THR A 155 -38.16 43.05 -58.92
C THR A 155 -39.20 43.81 -59.73
N LYS A 156 -38.81 44.92 -60.37
CA LYS A 156 -39.49 45.39 -61.58
C LYS A 156 -38.82 44.67 -62.74
N THR A 157 -39.50 43.68 -63.29
CA THR A 157 -39.09 42.94 -64.47
C THR A 157 -39.08 43.87 -65.69
N LEU A 158 -37.99 43.81 -66.45
CA LEU A 158 -37.69 44.59 -67.67
C LEU A 158 -38.65 44.28 -68.85
N PHE A 159 -39.76 43.58 -68.58
CA PHE A 159 -40.71 43.05 -69.56
C PHE A 159 -42.00 43.90 -69.67
N GLU A 160 -42.25 44.83 -68.73
CA GLU A 160 -43.46 45.69 -68.73
C GLU A 160 -43.27 47.11 -69.31
N LEU A 161 -42.08 47.44 -69.85
CA LEU A 161 -41.78 48.78 -70.40
C LEU A 161 -41.70 48.84 -71.94
N LEU A 162 -42.08 47.76 -72.66
CA LEU A 162 -41.97 47.67 -74.12
C LEU A 162 -43.29 47.47 -74.88
N GLU A 163 -44.45 47.68 -74.24
CA GLU A 163 -45.76 47.46 -74.90
C GLU A 163 -46.70 48.67 -74.87
N LYS A 164 -46.19 49.89 -74.67
CA LYS A 164 -46.99 51.13 -74.82
C LYS A 164 -46.28 52.23 -75.60
N SER A 165 -45.80 51.86 -76.78
CA SER A 165 -45.46 52.81 -77.84
C SER A 165 -46.07 52.36 -79.16
N GLU A 166 -47.39 52.51 -79.28
CA GLU A 166 -48.13 52.84 -80.50
C GLU A 166 -49.23 53.85 -80.14
#